data_AF-A0A6J5WU83-F1
#
_entry.id   AF-A0A6J5WU83-F1
#
_cell.length_a   1.000
_cell.length_b   1.000
_cell.length_c   1.000
_cell.angle_alpha   90.00
_cell.angle_beta   90.00
_cell.angle_gamma   90.00
#
_symmetry.space_group_name_H-M   'P 1'
#
loop_
_entity.id
_entity.type
_entity.pdbx_description
1 polymer ?
#
loop_
_entity_poly.entity_id
_entity_poly.type
_entity_poly.pdbx_seq_one_letter_code
_entity_poly.pdbx_strand_id
1 'polypeptide(L)'
;MAGSKQIHLGLLVSTFFLLCWNPTPVRAEPSENAIEFEYKAGSKKGPERWGELKKEWNTCKDGKSQSPIDLRDGIATKVNSSLEHFKVSYKPAEAKIENEGPVIAIVWEGDAGSISINGTDYILRQCHWHSPSEHSINGKRYDLELHMVHRAQNNNVAVVGFLYKIGEPNPFLSEVTKEIASMTDVEKDVQLGVIDPRKMKEAQTGLLVSKFTDTWAHSQPLLALKELLGP
;
A
#
# COMPACT_ATOMS: atom_id res chain seq x y z
N MET A 1 7.23 93.38 -27.93
CA MET A 1 8.03 92.70 -28.98
C MET A 1 9.05 91.82 -28.29
N ALA A 2 9.38 90.69 -28.91
CA ALA A 2 10.17 89.55 -28.42
C ALA A 2 9.41 88.69 -27.37
N GLY A 3 9.18 87.39 -27.55
CA GLY A 3 9.74 86.45 -28.50
C GLY A 3 10.13 85.18 -27.75
N SER A 4 9.31 84.14 -27.91
CA SER A 4 9.56 82.70 -27.75
C SER A 4 10.54 82.20 -26.68
N LYS A 5 10.07 81.26 -25.83
CA LYS A 5 10.79 80.01 -25.54
C LYS A 5 9.84 78.96 -24.95
N GLN A 6 9.75 77.84 -25.66
CA GLN A 6 9.11 76.59 -25.27
C GLN A 6 9.72 76.06 -23.97
N ILE A 7 8.86 75.61 -23.05
CA ILE A 7 9.25 74.77 -21.92
C ILE A 7 8.28 73.60 -21.90
N HIS A 8 8.78 72.41 -22.24
CA HIS A 8 8.08 71.15 -22.07
C HIS A 8 7.99 70.86 -20.58
N LEU A 9 6.78 70.77 -20.03
CA LEU A 9 6.54 70.26 -18.69
C LEU A 9 5.60 69.05 -18.79
N GLY A 10 6.15 67.89 -18.47
CA GLY A 10 5.47 66.60 -18.53
C GLY A 10 4.26 66.55 -17.61
N LEU A 11 3.16 66.01 -18.12
CA LEU A 11 2.01 65.62 -17.31
C LEU A 11 2.15 64.14 -16.97
N LEU A 12 2.46 63.87 -15.69
CA LEU A 12 2.41 62.56 -15.08
C LEU A 12 0.98 62.02 -15.12
N VAL A 13 0.83 60.87 -15.75
CA VAL A 13 -0.38 60.03 -15.72
C VAL A 13 -0.55 59.50 -14.31
N SER A 14 -1.64 59.87 -13.64
CA SER A 14 -2.09 59.20 -12.42
C SER A 14 -3.55 58.81 -12.58
N THR A 15 -3.80 57.77 -13.39
CA THR A 15 -5.07 57.07 -13.38
C THR A 15 -5.18 56.29 -12.07
N PHE A 16 -6.11 56.74 -11.25
CA PHE A 16 -6.59 56.07 -10.04
C PHE A 16 -7.10 54.67 -10.40
N PHE A 17 -6.28 53.62 -10.23
CA PHE A 17 -6.78 52.25 -10.18
C PHE A 17 -7.21 51.98 -8.74
N LEU A 18 -8.54 52.01 -8.53
CA LEU A 18 -9.20 51.37 -7.41
C LEU A 18 -8.82 49.88 -7.44
N LEU A 19 -7.80 49.49 -6.68
CA LEU A 19 -7.59 48.11 -6.30
C LEU A 19 -8.75 47.76 -5.37
N CYS A 20 -9.79 47.17 -5.96
CA CYS A 20 -10.83 46.46 -5.23
C CYS A 20 -10.13 45.45 -4.32
N TRP A 21 -10.09 45.78 -3.03
CA TRP A 21 -9.83 44.85 -1.95
C TRP A 21 -11.01 43.88 -1.90
N ASN A 22 -11.04 42.92 -2.81
CA ASN A 22 -11.76 41.69 -2.58
C ASN A 22 -10.77 40.81 -1.81
N PRO A 23 -10.95 40.59 -0.49
CA PRO A 23 -10.27 39.48 0.12
C PRO A 23 -10.85 38.25 -0.57
N THR A 24 -10.10 37.67 -1.51
CA THR A 24 -10.36 36.28 -1.84
C THR A 24 -10.31 35.55 -0.50
N PRO A 25 -11.37 34.84 -0.10
CA PRO A 25 -11.20 33.93 1.01
C PRO A 25 -10.10 32.99 0.51
N VAL A 26 -8.91 33.10 1.11
CA VAL A 26 -7.93 32.02 1.06
C VAL A 26 -8.70 30.87 1.69
N ARG A 27 -9.32 30.07 0.83
CA ARG A 27 -9.89 28.80 1.22
C ARG A 27 -8.69 28.04 1.71
N ALA A 28 -8.63 27.82 3.03
CA ALA A 28 -7.66 26.92 3.60
C ALA A 28 -7.64 25.66 2.74
N GLU A 29 -6.49 25.41 2.10
CA GLU A 29 -6.24 24.13 1.43
C GLU A 29 -6.57 23.03 2.45
N PRO A 30 -7.34 22.00 2.07
CA PRO A 30 -7.68 20.93 3.01
C PRO A 30 -6.38 20.36 3.56
N SER A 31 -6.31 20.27 4.89
CA SER A 31 -5.19 19.68 5.64
C SER A 31 -4.64 18.42 4.98
N GLU A 32 -3.31 18.26 4.96
CA GLU A 32 -2.56 17.09 4.45
C GLU A 32 -2.95 15.73 5.08
N ASN A 33 -3.91 15.70 6.01
CA ASN A 33 -4.45 14.49 6.64
C ASN A 33 -5.85 14.09 6.14
N ALA A 34 -6.28 14.56 4.98
CA ALA A 34 -7.49 14.03 4.35
C ALA A 34 -7.21 12.61 3.82
N ILE A 35 -7.73 11.58 4.50
CA ILE A 35 -7.71 10.18 4.05
C ILE A 35 -8.00 10.14 2.54
N GLU A 36 -7.00 9.81 1.72
CA GLU A 36 -7.06 10.01 0.27
C GLU A 36 -8.01 9.01 -0.40
N PHE A 37 -8.19 7.84 0.20
CA PHE A 37 -9.04 6.73 -0.24
C PHE A 37 -9.54 5.95 1.00
N GLU A 38 -10.58 5.14 0.88
CA GLU A 38 -11.04 4.23 1.93
C GLU A 38 -11.56 2.90 1.35
N TYR A 39 -11.89 1.93 2.22
CA TYR A 39 -12.34 0.58 1.82
C TYR A 39 -13.84 0.40 1.87
N LYS A 40 -14.57 1.42 2.30
CA LYS A 40 -16.02 1.32 2.45
C LYS A 40 -16.67 1.21 1.08
N ALA A 41 -17.22 0.04 0.79
CA ALA A 41 -17.95 -0.24 -0.45
C ALA A 41 -19.04 0.81 -0.71
N GLY A 42 -19.11 1.31 -1.95
CA GLY A 42 -20.08 2.32 -2.38
C GLY A 42 -19.78 3.75 -1.91
N SER A 43 -18.68 3.97 -1.17
CA SER A 43 -18.24 5.32 -0.82
C SER A 43 -17.70 6.09 -2.02
N LYS A 44 -17.72 7.42 -1.94
CA LYS A 44 -17.06 8.29 -2.93
C LYS A 44 -15.55 8.09 -2.98
N LYS A 45 -14.94 7.60 -1.90
CA LYS A 45 -13.52 7.27 -1.78
C LYS A 45 -13.28 5.74 -1.74
N GLY A 46 -14.32 4.95 -2.00
CA GLY A 46 -14.28 3.49 -1.92
C GLY A 46 -13.56 2.82 -3.10
N PRO A 47 -13.27 1.50 -3.00
CA PRO A 47 -12.51 0.76 -3.99
C PRO A 47 -13.04 0.85 -5.42
N GLU A 48 -14.37 0.93 -5.58
CA GLU A 48 -15.02 1.01 -6.89
C GLU A 48 -14.70 2.31 -7.64
N ARG A 49 -14.15 3.31 -6.94
CA ARG A 49 -13.90 4.65 -7.48
C ARG A 49 -12.46 5.11 -7.38
N TRP A 50 -11.53 4.29 -6.87
CA TRP A 50 -10.13 4.69 -6.69
C TRP A 50 -9.48 5.24 -7.96
N GLY A 51 -9.74 4.61 -9.12
CA GLY A 51 -9.21 5.10 -10.40
C GLY A 51 -9.75 6.45 -10.86
N GLU A 52 -10.78 6.98 -10.19
CA GLU A 52 -11.37 8.31 -10.46
C GLU A 52 -10.85 9.39 -9.50
N LEU A 53 -10.17 9.00 -8.41
CA LEU A 53 -9.72 9.94 -7.37
C LEU A 53 -8.50 10.74 -7.81
N LYS A 54 -7.57 10.10 -8.51
CA LYS A 54 -6.33 10.70 -9.03
C LYS A 54 -6.00 10.16 -10.41
N LYS A 55 -5.39 11.00 -11.25
CA LYS A 55 -5.02 10.62 -12.62
C LYS A 55 -4.03 9.45 -12.63
N GLU A 56 -3.13 9.43 -11.66
CA GLU A 56 -2.08 8.41 -11.48
C GLU A 56 -2.67 7.05 -11.05
N TRP A 57 -3.90 7.03 -10.56
CA TRP A 57 -4.58 5.82 -10.08
C TRP A 57 -5.48 5.16 -11.12
N ASN A 58 -5.55 5.72 -12.34
CA ASN A 58 -6.45 5.26 -13.40
C ASN A 58 -6.35 3.75 -13.68
N THR A 59 -5.17 3.14 -13.46
CA THR A 59 -4.99 1.69 -13.61
C THR A 59 -5.94 0.89 -12.72
N CYS A 60 -6.34 1.37 -11.53
CA CYS A 60 -7.32 0.71 -10.66
C CYS A 60 -8.68 0.50 -11.36
N LYS A 61 -9.02 1.38 -12.31
CA LYS A 61 -10.25 1.32 -13.11
C LYS A 61 -10.05 0.59 -14.45
N ASP A 62 -8.98 0.93 -15.16
CA ASP A 62 -8.81 0.52 -16.56
C ASP A 62 -7.95 -0.75 -16.74
N GLY A 63 -7.15 -1.09 -15.74
CA GLY A 63 -6.26 -2.25 -15.77
C GLY A 63 -7.01 -3.57 -15.96
N LYS A 64 -6.39 -4.51 -16.68
CA LYS A 64 -7.02 -5.78 -17.08
C LYS A 64 -6.54 -7.00 -16.30
N SER A 65 -5.62 -6.78 -15.37
CA SER A 65 -4.99 -7.85 -14.58
C SER A 65 -5.06 -7.53 -13.07
N GLN A 66 -6.22 -7.02 -12.62
CA GLN A 66 -6.43 -6.56 -11.24
C GLN A 66 -6.39 -7.70 -10.24
N SER A 67 -5.81 -7.42 -9.07
CA SER A 67 -5.88 -8.26 -7.88
C SER A 67 -6.73 -7.52 -6.84
N PRO A 68 -7.40 -8.25 -5.93
CA PRO A 68 -7.45 -9.71 -5.82
C PRO A 68 -8.29 -10.40 -6.92
N ILE A 69 -8.17 -11.72 -7.02
CA ILE A 69 -9.00 -12.57 -7.89
C ILE A 69 -9.63 -13.75 -7.13
N ASP A 70 -10.66 -14.34 -7.73
CA ASP A 70 -11.21 -15.63 -7.30
C ASP A 70 -10.46 -16.80 -7.96
N LEU A 71 -9.89 -17.67 -7.14
CA LEU A 71 -9.11 -18.83 -7.56
C LEU A 71 -10.02 -20.04 -7.68
N ARG A 72 -10.23 -20.52 -8.91
CA ARG A 72 -11.22 -21.55 -9.20
C ARG A 72 -10.60 -22.88 -9.60
N ASP A 73 -10.99 -23.94 -8.90
CA ASP A 73 -10.65 -25.33 -9.19
C ASP A 73 -11.32 -25.75 -10.52
N GLY A 74 -10.62 -25.59 -11.63
CA GLY A 74 -11.15 -25.84 -12.99
C GLY A 74 -10.75 -24.79 -14.02
N ILE A 75 -10.36 -23.60 -13.57
CA ILE A 75 -9.67 -22.60 -14.39
C ILE A 75 -8.18 -22.58 -14.05
N ALA A 76 -7.84 -22.83 -12.79
CA ALA A 76 -6.46 -22.89 -12.33
C ALA A 76 -5.71 -24.06 -13.00
N THR A 77 -4.63 -23.73 -13.71
CA THR A 77 -3.68 -24.73 -14.17
C THR A 77 -2.85 -25.17 -12.99
N LYS A 78 -2.91 -26.47 -12.65
CA LYS A 78 -2.00 -27.05 -11.67
C LYS A 78 -0.59 -27.01 -12.24
N VAL A 79 0.22 -26.08 -11.74
CA VAL A 79 1.65 -26.06 -12.05
C VAL A 79 2.29 -27.21 -11.27
N ASN A 80 2.71 -28.26 -11.98
CA ASN A 80 3.52 -29.31 -11.38
C ASN A 80 4.89 -28.68 -11.08
N SER A 81 5.07 -28.22 -9.84
CA SER A 81 6.28 -27.55 -9.41
C SER A 81 7.40 -28.58 -9.30
N SER A 82 8.20 -28.74 -10.36
CA SER A 82 9.62 -28.91 -10.06
C SER A 82 10.02 -27.65 -9.28
N LEU A 83 10.54 -27.82 -8.06
CA LEU A 83 11.10 -26.72 -7.26
C LEU A 83 12.27 -26.01 -7.97
N GLU A 84 12.61 -26.42 -9.19
CA GLU A 84 13.58 -25.79 -10.06
C GLU A 84 13.20 -24.34 -10.38
N HIS A 85 11.90 -24.07 -10.58
CA HIS A 85 11.41 -22.76 -11.03
C HIS A 85 10.87 -21.86 -9.93
N PHE A 86 10.60 -22.40 -8.73
CA PHE A 86 10.19 -21.64 -7.55
C PHE A 86 10.98 -22.11 -6.33
N LYS A 87 11.86 -21.25 -5.81
CA LYS A 87 12.69 -21.53 -4.64
C LYS A 87 12.42 -20.50 -3.56
N VAL A 88 12.44 -20.94 -2.31
CA VAL A 88 12.28 -20.06 -1.14
C VAL A 88 13.49 -20.22 -0.24
N SER A 89 14.13 -19.11 0.10
CA SER A 89 15.38 -19.07 0.85
C SER A 89 15.32 -17.99 1.94
N TYR A 90 14.33 -18.07 2.82
CA TYR A 90 14.18 -17.14 3.95
C TYR A 90 15.15 -17.44 5.08
N LYS A 91 15.56 -16.37 5.78
CA LYS A 91 16.41 -16.45 6.98
C LYS A 91 16.01 -15.37 7.99
N PRO A 92 16.30 -15.57 9.29
CA PRO A 92 16.02 -14.55 10.31
C PRO A 92 16.80 -13.27 10.05
N ALA A 93 16.16 -12.13 10.27
CA ALA A 93 16.78 -10.81 10.14
C ALA A 93 16.08 -9.79 11.03
N GLU A 94 16.76 -8.67 11.32
CA GLU A 94 16.20 -7.54 12.04
C GLU A 94 14.98 -6.97 11.30
N ALA A 95 13.92 -6.71 12.06
CA ALA A 95 12.66 -6.17 11.57
C ALA A 95 12.04 -5.18 12.56
N LYS A 96 11.18 -4.33 12.02
CA LYS A 96 10.37 -3.36 12.75
C LYS A 96 8.91 -3.45 12.30
N ILE A 97 8.00 -2.98 13.14
CA ILE A 97 6.64 -2.66 12.71
C ILE A 97 6.61 -1.18 12.31
N GLU A 98 6.07 -0.93 11.12
CA GLU A 98 5.88 0.40 10.56
C GLU A 98 4.39 0.60 10.24
N ASN A 99 3.87 1.79 10.56
CA ASN A 99 2.55 2.21 10.11
C ASN A 99 2.69 2.89 8.75
N GLU A 100 2.47 2.14 7.68
CA GLU A 100 2.58 2.66 6.31
C GLU A 100 1.35 3.50 5.89
N GLY A 101 0.39 3.73 6.82
CA GLY A 101 -0.84 4.49 6.63
C GLY A 101 -2.05 3.58 6.40
N PRO A 102 -2.22 2.96 5.21
CA PRO A 102 -3.30 2.02 4.93
C PRO A 102 -3.17 0.72 5.75
N VAL A 103 -1.93 0.26 5.99
CA VAL A 103 -1.61 -0.98 6.71
C VAL A 103 -0.58 -0.73 7.82
N ILE A 104 -0.59 -1.66 8.77
CA ILE A 104 0.55 -1.90 9.65
C ILE A 104 1.34 -3.07 9.07
N ALA A 105 2.63 -2.85 8.81
CA ALA A 105 3.50 -3.81 8.15
C ALA A 105 4.68 -4.18 9.06
N ILE A 106 5.13 -5.43 8.96
CA ILE A 106 6.46 -5.80 9.43
C ILE A 106 7.43 -5.57 8.28
N VAL A 107 8.42 -4.72 8.50
CA VAL A 107 9.46 -4.36 7.53
C VAL A 107 10.79 -4.95 7.98
N TRP A 108 11.43 -5.73 7.12
CA TRP A 108 12.77 -6.26 7.38
C TRP A 108 13.83 -5.24 6.95
N GLU A 109 14.68 -4.86 7.90
CA GLU A 109 15.80 -3.93 7.69
C GLU A 109 17.06 -4.68 7.26
N GLY A 110 17.19 -5.95 7.69
CA GLY A 110 18.25 -6.86 7.26
C GLY A 110 17.88 -7.74 6.07
N ASP A 111 18.82 -8.58 5.65
CA ASP A 111 18.58 -9.59 4.61
C ASP A 111 17.76 -10.75 5.18
N ALA A 112 16.43 -10.68 5.01
CA ALA A 112 15.49 -11.74 5.40
C ALA A 112 15.42 -12.91 4.39
N GLY A 113 16.26 -12.89 3.37
CA GLY A 113 16.26 -13.83 2.27
C GLY A 113 15.31 -13.46 1.14
N SER A 114 14.98 -14.44 0.29
CA SER A 114 14.32 -14.19 -0.99
C SER A 114 13.46 -15.36 -1.45
N ILE A 115 12.68 -15.10 -2.50
CA ILE A 115 12.15 -16.13 -3.39
C ILE A 115 12.84 -16.01 -4.74
N SER A 116 13.02 -17.13 -5.43
CA SER A 116 13.53 -17.17 -6.80
C SER A 116 12.43 -17.72 -7.71
N ILE A 117 12.09 -16.98 -8.77
CA ILE A 117 11.07 -17.39 -9.73
C ILE A 117 11.66 -17.34 -11.14
N ASN A 118 11.81 -18.50 -11.77
CA ASN A 118 12.49 -18.66 -13.06
C ASN A 118 13.90 -18.05 -13.08
N GLY A 119 14.65 -18.24 -12.00
CA GLY A 119 16.03 -17.74 -11.85
C GLY A 119 16.13 -16.24 -11.55
N THR A 120 15.02 -15.52 -11.43
CA THR A 120 15.01 -14.13 -10.94
C THR A 120 14.74 -14.12 -9.44
N ASP A 121 15.64 -13.50 -8.69
CA ASP A 121 15.50 -13.36 -7.24
C ASP A 121 14.71 -12.12 -6.87
N TYR A 122 13.79 -12.29 -5.92
CA TYR A 122 12.97 -11.24 -5.32
C TYR A 122 13.22 -11.25 -3.81
N ILE A 123 13.86 -10.20 -3.30
CA ILE A 123 14.25 -10.05 -1.89
C ILE A 123 13.01 -9.71 -1.08
N LEU A 124 12.80 -10.40 0.05
CA LEU A 124 11.70 -10.10 0.98
C LEU A 124 11.91 -8.71 1.61
N ARG A 125 10.87 -7.87 1.59
CA ARG A 125 10.93 -6.49 2.12
C ARG A 125 10.01 -6.29 3.30
N GLN A 126 8.74 -6.67 3.13
CA GLN A 126 7.74 -6.48 4.18
C GLN A 126 6.68 -7.55 4.11
N CYS A 127 5.90 -7.65 5.18
CA CYS A 127 4.64 -8.35 5.14
C CYS A 127 3.55 -7.59 5.91
N HIS A 128 2.31 -7.79 5.51
CA HIS A 128 1.14 -7.19 6.13
C HIS A 128 -0.08 -8.11 5.95
N TRP A 129 -1.15 -7.81 6.68
CA TRP A 129 -2.35 -8.65 6.70
C TRP A 129 -3.57 -7.93 6.14
N HIS A 130 -4.59 -8.70 5.76
CA HIS A 130 -5.90 -8.20 5.37
C HIS A 130 -6.98 -9.03 6.04
N SER A 131 -7.98 -8.35 6.60
CA SER A 131 -9.13 -8.98 7.22
C SER A 131 -10.42 -8.35 6.70
N PRO A 132 -11.32 -9.11 6.05
CA PRO A 132 -11.16 -10.52 5.66
C PRO A 132 -10.12 -10.70 4.54
N SER A 133 -9.90 -11.92 4.05
CA SER A 133 -9.05 -12.14 2.87
C SER A 133 -9.53 -11.34 1.66
N GLU A 134 -8.58 -10.88 0.86
CA GLU A 134 -8.84 -10.20 -0.41
C GLU A 134 -9.13 -11.22 -1.51
N HIS A 135 -8.29 -12.23 -1.65
CA HIS A 135 -8.50 -13.36 -2.55
C HIS A 135 -9.59 -14.30 -2.02
N SER A 136 -10.24 -15.01 -2.93
CA SER A 136 -11.17 -16.10 -2.61
C SER A 136 -10.74 -17.39 -3.31
N ILE A 137 -11.16 -18.53 -2.75
CA ILE A 137 -11.05 -19.84 -3.42
C ILE A 137 -12.48 -20.33 -3.66
N ASN A 138 -12.83 -20.56 -4.93
CA ASN A 138 -14.17 -20.96 -5.36
C ASN A 138 -15.28 -20.06 -4.78
N GLY A 139 -15.06 -18.74 -4.80
CA GLY A 139 -15.97 -17.73 -4.26
C GLY A 139 -15.96 -17.59 -2.73
N LYS A 140 -15.20 -18.42 -2.01
CA LYS A 140 -15.11 -18.35 -0.54
C LYS A 140 -13.92 -17.50 -0.10
N ARG A 141 -14.20 -16.43 0.65
CA ARG A 141 -13.20 -15.67 1.41
C ARG A 141 -12.83 -16.37 2.71
N TYR A 142 -11.65 -16.04 3.19
CA TYR A 142 -10.99 -16.55 4.38
C TYR A 142 -10.94 -15.45 5.44
N ASP A 143 -10.66 -15.82 6.68
CA ASP A 143 -10.78 -14.90 7.82
C ASP A 143 -9.65 -13.85 7.83
N LEU A 144 -8.48 -14.21 7.29
CA LEU A 144 -7.31 -13.34 7.20
C LEU A 144 -6.46 -13.75 5.98
N GLU A 145 -5.76 -12.78 5.39
CA GLU A 145 -4.76 -13.00 4.35
C GLU A 145 -3.46 -12.28 4.68
N LEU A 146 -2.33 -12.99 4.64
CA LEU A 146 -0.99 -12.40 4.77
C LEU A 146 -0.40 -12.19 3.38
N HIS A 147 0.14 -11.01 3.11
CA HIS A 147 0.96 -10.72 1.94
C HIS A 147 2.42 -10.55 2.36
N MET A 148 3.31 -11.36 1.81
CA MET A 148 4.76 -11.16 1.89
C MET A 148 5.25 -10.54 0.59
N VAL A 149 5.72 -9.30 0.65
CA VAL A 149 6.08 -8.48 -0.51
C VAL A 149 7.59 -8.58 -0.77
N HIS A 150 7.94 -8.95 -1.99
CA HIS A 150 9.31 -9.13 -2.44
C HIS A 150 9.62 -8.20 -3.62
N ARG A 151 10.85 -7.71 -3.71
CA ARG A 151 11.29 -6.83 -4.80
C ARG A 151 12.56 -7.37 -5.46
N ALA A 152 12.54 -7.47 -6.78
CA ALA A 152 13.71 -7.81 -7.59
C ALA A 152 14.59 -6.57 -7.84
N GLN A 153 15.82 -6.78 -8.32
CA GLN A 153 16.75 -5.68 -8.63
C GLN A 153 16.20 -4.68 -9.66
N ASN A 154 15.37 -5.15 -10.58
CA ASN A 154 14.73 -4.32 -11.61
C ASN A 154 13.41 -3.70 -11.13
N ASN A 155 13.17 -3.63 -9.82
CA ASN A 155 11.95 -3.10 -9.19
C ASN A 155 10.66 -3.90 -9.44
N ASN A 156 10.71 -5.03 -10.15
CA ASN A 156 9.55 -5.92 -10.22
C ASN A 156 9.19 -6.45 -8.83
N VAL A 157 7.89 -6.58 -8.59
CA VAL A 157 7.36 -7.04 -7.29
C VAL A 157 6.82 -8.45 -7.45
N ALA A 158 7.03 -9.28 -6.42
CA ALA A 158 6.34 -10.55 -6.27
C ALA A 158 5.74 -10.64 -4.87
N VAL A 159 4.49 -11.06 -4.78
CA VAL A 159 3.77 -11.22 -3.51
C VAL A 159 3.50 -12.70 -3.28
N VAL A 160 3.85 -13.16 -2.08
CA VAL A 160 3.48 -14.47 -1.57
C VAL A 160 2.31 -14.30 -0.60
N GLY A 161 1.16 -14.88 -0.94
CA GLY A 161 -0.07 -14.78 -0.16
C GLY A 161 -0.35 -16.05 0.65
N PHE A 162 -0.85 -15.88 1.88
CA PHE A 162 -1.32 -16.99 2.73
C PHE A 162 -2.70 -16.73 3.27
N LEU A 163 -3.60 -17.71 3.13
CA LEU A 163 -4.98 -17.65 3.58
C LEU A 163 -5.15 -18.42 4.90
N TYR A 164 -5.79 -17.76 5.87
CA TYR A 164 -5.99 -18.28 7.22
C TYR A 164 -7.48 -18.53 7.49
N LYS A 165 -7.73 -19.53 8.34
CA LYS A 165 -9.05 -19.73 8.96
C LYS A 165 -8.90 -19.56 10.46
N ILE A 166 -9.92 -19.04 11.12
CA ILE A 166 -10.01 -19.02 12.58
C ILE A 166 -9.87 -20.46 13.09
N GLY A 167 -9.04 -20.62 14.11
CA GLY A 167 -8.69 -21.90 14.71
C GLY A 167 -7.80 -21.68 15.93
N GLU A 168 -6.86 -22.61 16.16
CA GLU A 168 -5.90 -22.48 17.25
C GLU A 168 -5.06 -21.20 17.13
N PRO A 169 -4.74 -20.54 18.27
CA PRO A 169 -3.91 -19.34 18.26
C PRO A 169 -2.57 -19.59 17.57
N ASN A 170 -2.24 -18.76 16.58
CA ASN A 170 -0.91 -18.74 16.01
C ASN A 170 0.01 -17.95 16.97
N PRO A 171 1.07 -18.56 17.54
CA PRO A 171 1.93 -17.88 18.51
C PRO A 171 2.58 -16.61 17.96
N PHE A 172 3.00 -16.65 16.69
CA PHE A 172 3.62 -15.51 16.02
C PHE A 172 2.62 -14.37 15.82
N LEU A 173 1.42 -14.66 15.31
CA LEU A 173 0.38 -13.62 15.20
C LEU A 173 0.01 -13.06 16.58
N SER A 174 -0.04 -13.91 17.61
CA SER A 174 -0.35 -13.47 18.98
C SER A 174 0.70 -12.51 19.54
N GLU A 175 1.97 -12.69 19.18
CA GLU A 175 3.07 -11.79 19.54
C GLU A 175 2.95 -10.47 18.77
N VAL A 176 2.87 -10.54 17.44
CA VAL A 176 2.76 -9.36 16.56
C VAL A 176 1.52 -8.53 16.87
N THR A 177 0.37 -9.16 17.10
CA THR A 177 -0.90 -8.48 17.39
C THR A 177 -0.83 -7.70 18.71
N LYS A 178 -0.07 -8.16 19.72
CA LYS A 178 0.14 -7.40 20.96
C LYS A 178 0.96 -6.14 20.70
N GLU A 179 2.04 -6.27 19.93
CA GLU A 179 2.88 -5.13 19.55
C GLU A 179 2.05 -4.12 18.73
N ILE A 180 1.25 -4.59 17.77
CA ILE A 180 0.36 -3.75 16.97
C ILE A 180 -0.71 -3.06 17.82
N ALA A 181 -1.32 -3.76 18.78
CA ALA A 181 -2.28 -3.17 19.71
C ALA A 181 -1.66 -2.07 20.57
N SER A 182 -0.35 -2.13 20.83
CA SER A 182 0.38 -1.08 21.55
C SER A 182 0.67 0.18 20.71
N MET A 183 0.48 0.12 19.39
CA MET A 183 0.76 1.21 18.45
C MET A 183 -0.39 2.22 18.29
N THR A 184 -1.41 2.21 19.17
CA THR A 184 -2.65 2.99 18.99
C THR A 184 -2.47 4.50 18.88
N ASP A 185 -1.31 5.06 19.25
CA ASP A 185 -1.07 6.52 19.29
C ASP A 185 0.32 6.97 18.79
N VAL A 186 1.12 6.09 18.16
CA VAL A 186 2.54 6.38 17.93
C VAL A 186 2.89 6.39 16.44
N GLU A 187 3.25 7.57 15.91
CA GLU A 187 3.94 7.73 14.61
C GLU A 187 5.37 7.15 14.62
N LYS A 188 5.70 6.22 15.53
CA LYS A 188 7.04 5.67 15.69
C LYS A 188 7.02 4.18 15.45
N ASP A 189 7.97 3.76 14.63
CA ASP A 189 8.25 2.36 14.38
C ASP A 189 8.59 1.62 15.68
N VAL A 190 8.12 0.37 15.79
CA VAL A 190 8.40 -0.51 16.91
C VAL A 190 9.43 -1.55 16.46
N GLN A 191 10.62 -1.55 17.06
CA GLN A 191 11.62 -2.56 16.74
C GLN A 191 11.17 -3.92 17.26
N LEU A 192 11.12 -4.94 16.39
CA LEU A 192 10.81 -6.32 16.76
C LEU A 192 12.05 -7.17 17.03
N GLY A 193 13.22 -6.66 16.67
CA GLY A 193 14.46 -7.44 16.70
C GLY A 193 14.50 -8.46 15.56
N VAL A 194 15.16 -9.59 15.80
CA VAL A 194 15.31 -10.66 14.80
C VAL A 194 14.01 -11.44 14.61
N ILE A 195 13.36 -11.25 13.46
CA ILE A 195 12.17 -12.00 13.05
C ILE A 195 12.52 -13.02 11.96
N ASP A 196 12.08 -14.26 12.15
CA ASP A 196 12.20 -15.33 11.17
C ASP A 196 10.95 -15.39 10.27
N PRO A 197 11.05 -15.05 8.97
CA PRO A 197 9.91 -15.06 8.05
C PRO A 197 9.29 -16.44 7.87
N ARG A 198 9.99 -17.52 8.23
CA ARG A 198 9.47 -18.89 8.09
C ARG A 198 8.33 -19.17 9.09
N LYS A 199 8.28 -18.46 10.22
CA LYS A 199 7.21 -18.58 11.23
C LYS A 199 5.84 -18.13 10.70
N MET A 200 5.82 -17.32 9.65
CA MET A 200 4.60 -16.91 8.93
C MET A 200 3.84 -18.09 8.32
N LYS A 201 4.47 -19.27 8.24
CA LYS A 201 3.90 -20.43 7.56
C LYS A 201 3.09 -21.40 8.39
N GLU A 202 3.01 -21.17 9.70
CA GLU A 202 2.61 -22.22 10.63
C GLU A 202 1.08 -22.44 10.74
N ALA A 203 0.23 -21.73 9.98
CA ALA A 203 -1.23 -21.88 10.04
C ALA A 203 -1.95 -21.83 8.67
N GLN A 204 -1.37 -22.46 7.63
CA GLN A 204 -1.79 -22.23 6.24
C GLN A 204 -2.81 -23.23 5.69
N THR A 205 -3.71 -22.71 4.87
CA THR A 205 -4.59 -23.51 4.00
C THR A 205 -4.26 -23.40 2.51
N GLY A 206 -3.36 -22.49 2.11
CA GLY A 206 -2.92 -22.31 0.71
C GLY A 206 -1.79 -21.28 0.55
N LEU A 207 -1.04 -21.39 -0.55
CA LEU A 207 0.06 -20.49 -0.97
C LEU A 207 -0.28 -19.87 -2.32
N LEU A 208 -0.25 -18.54 -2.40
CA LEU A 208 -0.45 -17.77 -3.63
C LEU A 208 0.83 -17.06 -4.01
N VAL A 209 1.17 -17.01 -5.30
CA VAL A 209 2.32 -16.24 -5.79
C VAL A 209 1.88 -15.40 -6.99
N SER A 210 1.94 -14.08 -6.83
CA SER A 210 1.58 -13.12 -7.88
C SER A 210 2.80 -12.27 -8.24
N LYS A 211 3.02 -12.02 -9.54
CA LYS A 211 4.08 -11.15 -10.06
C LYS A 211 3.48 -9.87 -10.64
N PHE A 212 4.13 -8.75 -10.36
CA PHE A 212 3.73 -7.43 -10.83
C PHE A 212 4.93 -6.71 -11.45
N THR A 213 4.72 -6.03 -12.57
CA THR A 213 5.76 -5.30 -13.34
C THR A 213 5.77 -3.80 -13.00
N ASP A 214 5.60 -3.45 -11.72
CA ASP A 214 5.74 -2.11 -11.10
C ASP A 214 4.48 -1.20 -10.95
N THR A 215 4.54 -0.30 -9.97
CA THR A 215 3.50 0.55 -9.29
C THR A 215 2.32 -0.15 -8.64
N TRP A 216 1.95 -1.33 -9.12
CA TRP A 216 0.77 -2.09 -8.69
C TRP A 216 0.70 -2.43 -7.20
N ALA A 217 1.84 -2.72 -6.58
CA ALA A 217 1.89 -3.12 -5.17
C ALA A 217 1.75 -1.94 -4.20
N HIS A 218 1.85 -0.70 -4.68
CA HIS A 218 1.69 0.51 -3.86
C HIS A 218 0.37 1.25 -4.18
N SER A 219 -0.36 0.82 -5.21
CA SER A 219 -1.55 1.51 -5.72
C SER A 219 -2.86 0.79 -5.44
N GLN A 220 -2.81 -0.44 -4.91
CA GLN A 220 -3.91 -0.90 -4.08
C GLN A 220 -3.61 -0.36 -2.69
N PRO A 221 -4.45 0.53 -2.16
CA PRO A 221 -4.51 0.68 -0.74
C PRO A 221 -4.83 -0.68 -0.14
N LEU A 222 -4.07 -1.09 0.88
CA LEU A 222 -4.22 -2.35 1.62
C LEU A 222 -4.72 -2.03 3.06
N LEU A 223 -5.65 -2.79 3.67
CA LEU A 223 -6.14 -2.51 5.05
C LEU A 223 -5.79 -3.68 5.97
N ALA A 224 -5.04 -3.42 7.03
CA ALA A 224 -4.60 -4.46 7.96
C ALA A 224 -4.99 -4.19 9.42
N LEU A 225 -5.53 -5.24 10.04
CA LEU A 225 -5.49 -5.59 11.47
C LEU A 225 -6.24 -4.73 12.51
N LYS A 226 -6.77 -3.55 12.18
CA LYS A 226 -7.51 -2.76 13.18
C LYS A 226 -8.87 -3.37 13.59
N GLU A 227 -9.47 -4.22 12.75
CA GLU A 227 -10.80 -4.81 13.02
C GLU A 227 -10.78 -6.12 13.84
N LEU A 228 -9.62 -6.79 13.98
CA LEU A 228 -9.49 -8.01 14.80
C LEU A 228 -9.21 -7.72 16.28
N LEU A 229 -8.81 -6.49 16.59
CA LEU A 229 -8.50 -5.99 17.93
C LEU A 229 -9.66 -5.16 18.49
N GLY A 230 -10.90 -5.66 18.40
CA GLY A 230 -12.07 -4.98 18.98
C GLY A 230 -11.85 -4.50 20.43
N PRO A 231 -12.62 -3.48 20.88
CA PRO A 231 -12.31 -2.64 22.05
C PRO A 231 -12.04 -3.40 23.35
#